data_AF-A0A3A8ZHG3-F1
#
_entry.id   AF-A0A3A8ZHG3-F1
#
_cell.length_a   1.000
_cell.length_b   1.000
_cell.length_c   1.000
_cell.angle_alpha   90.00
_cell.angle_beta   90.00
_cell.angle_gamma   90.00
#
_symmetry.space_group_name_H-M   'P 1'
#
loop_
_entity.id
_entity.type
_entity.pdbx_description
1 polymer ?
#
loop_
_entity_poly.entity_id
_entity_poly.type
_entity_poly.pdbx_seq_one_letter_code
_entity_poly.pdbx_strand_id
1 'polypeptide(L)'
;MKKKKNRFWLFIFSLWPGAGHMYMGFMKMGLSLTLGFMLLIMIVSITGIGAFGVLPFTLYIYSFFHANNIGGLDDESFAAMEDVYLFGLDGIGNRQVKIDQKGKKAVAVVFIVIGLYMLWNVAFEVLRGFLGWENPVLKAVYYIMRDDVPRVVIAIAIIWFGTVLLRGKKGVTEVTDDNRNEQMKQITQKDDANPEEHI
;
A
#
# COMPACT_ATOMS: atom_id res chain seq x y z
N MET A 1 6.90 -12.56 23.24
CA MET A 1 8.38 -12.66 23.34
C MET A 1 8.90 -13.35 22.09
N LYS A 2 9.98 -12.84 21.50
CA LYS A 2 10.65 -13.44 20.33
C LYS A 2 11.41 -14.68 20.80
N LYS A 3 11.32 -15.78 20.05
CA LYS A 3 12.03 -17.01 20.41
C LYS A 3 12.37 -17.79 19.17
N LYS A 4 13.60 -18.30 19.10
CA LYS A 4 13.93 -19.34 18.12
C LYS A 4 13.12 -20.59 18.39
N LYS A 5 12.61 -21.15 17.31
CA LYS A 5 11.78 -22.35 17.31
C LYS A 5 12.34 -23.36 16.32
N ASN A 6 11.69 -24.51 16.22
CA ASN A 6 12.12 -25.59 15.35
C ASN A 6 12.25 -25.11 13.89
N ARG A 7 13.44 -25.32 13.30
CA ARG A 7 13.76 -24.95 11.91
C ARG A 7 12.88 -25.64 10.88
N PHE A 8 12.42 -26.86 11.15
CA PHE A 8 11.51 -27.58 10.27
C PHE A 8 10.17 -26.83 10.15
N TRP A 9 9.57 -26.49 11.28
CA TRP A 9 8.31 -25.74 11.30
C TRP A 9 8.48 -24.32 10.75
N LEU A 10 9.63 -23.68 10.99
CA LEU A 10 9.95 -22.40 10.37
C LEU A 10 9.94 -22.50 8.84
N PHE A 11 10.58 -23.53 8.26
CA PHE A 11 10.58 -23.75 6.82
C PHE A 11 9.15 -23.93 6.27
N ILE A 12 8.34 -24.77 6.91
CA ILE A 12 6.95 -25.00 6.53
C ILE A 12 6.13 -23.71 6.60
N PHE A 13 6.21 -22.95 7.69
CA PHE A 13 5.50 -21.67 7.79
C PHE A 13 6.03 -20.61 6.83
N SER A 14 7.31 -20.66 6.45
CA SER A 14 7.88 -19.70 5.49
C SER A 14 7.33 -19.88 4.08
N LEU A 15 6.72 -21.03 3.75
CA LEU A 15 6.00 -21.24 2.48
C LEU A 15 4.80 -20.30 2.31
N TRP A 16 4.30 -19.70 3.40
CA TRP A 16 3.34 -18.62 3.34
C TRP A 16 4.05 -17.29 3.69
N PRO A 17 4.01 -16.27 2.80
CA PRO A 17 4.77 -15.04 3.03
C PRO A 17 4.33 -14.33 4.32
N GLY A 18 5.31 -14.06 5.18
CA GLY A 18 5.15 -13.47 6.51
C GLY A 18 4.87 -14.46 7.66
N ALA A 19 4.42 -15.69 7.40
CA ALA A 19 4.06 -16.63 8.49
C ALA A 19 5.29 -17.19 9.22
N GLY A 20 6.42 -17.38 8.54
CA GLY A 20 7.69 -17.74 9.18
C GLY A 20 8.16 -16.70 10.21
N HIS A 21 8.03 -15.41 9.90
CA HIS A 21 8.33 -14.30 10.82
C HIS A 21 7.43 -14.33 12.05
N MET A 22 6.11 -14.48 11.85
CA MET A 22 5.14 -14.59 12.94
C MET A 22 5.42 -15.81 13.84
N TYR A 23 5.83 -16.93 13.24
CA TYR A 23 6.19 -18.13 13.99
C TYR A 23 7.33 -17.86 15.00
N MET A 24 8.34 -17.09 14.62
CA MET A 24 9.46 -16.69 15.48
C MET A 24 9.13 -15.55 16.45
N GLY A 25 7.95 -14.94 16.31
CA GLY A 25 7.47 -13.85 17.16
C GLY A 25 7.68 -12.43 16.58
N PHE A 26 8.11 -12.31 15.32
CA PHE A 26 8.18 -11.04 14.58
C PHE A 26 6.82 -10.75 13.92
N MET A 27 5.86 -10.30 14.73
CA MET A 27 4.48 -10.12 14.30
C MET A 27 4.31 -8.94 13.34
N LYS A 28 4.99 -7.82 13.59
CA LYS A 28 4.88 -6.64 12.72
C LYS A 28 5.53 -6.88 11.37
N MET A 29 6.73 -7.46 11.34
CA MET A 29 7.41 -7.81 10.09
C MET A 29 6.60 -8.83 9.29
N GLY A 30 6.13 -9.89 9.95
CA GLY A 30 5.31 -10.91 9.32
C GLY A 30 4.01 -10.35 8.74
N LEU A 31 3.29 -9.54 9.51
CA LEU A 31 2.05 -8.91 9.06
C LEU A 31 2.29 -7.97 7.87
N SER A 32 3.39 -7.23 7.89
CA SER A 32 3.75 -6.34 6.77
C SER A 32 3.97 -7.11 5.48
N LEU A 33 4.70 -8.23 5.53
CA LEU A 33 4.94 -9.09 4.36
C LEU A 33 3.66 -9.76 3.86
N THR A 34 2.82 -10.28 4.76
CA THR A 34 1.54 -10.90 4.38
C THR A 34 0.62 -9.87 3.74
N LEU A 35 0.46 -8.67 4.33
CA LEU A 35 -0.38 -7.61 3.76
C LEU A 35 0.18 -7.10 2.43
N GLY A 36 1.49 -6.88 2.33
CA GLY A 36 2.14 -6.47 1.08
C GLY A 36 1.92 -7.49 -0.03
N PHE A 37 2.05 -8.79 0.27
CA PHE A 37 1.83 -9.87 -0.69
C PHE A 37 0.37 -9.94 -1.16
N MET A 38 -0.58 -9.86 -0.22
CA MET A 38 -2.02 -9.86 -0.54
C MET A 38 -2.41 -8.62 -1.36
N LEU A 39 -1.87 -7.45 -1.03
CA LEU A 39 -2.10 -6.21 -1.78
C LEU A 39 -1.60 -6.35 -3.22
N LEU A 40 -0.39 -6.89 -3.41
CA LEU A 40 0.18 -7.09 -4.75
C LEU A 40 -0.65 -8.10 -5.57
N ILE A 41 -1.03 -9.24 -4.99
CA ILE A 41 -1.93 -10.20 -5.66
C ILE A 41 -3.24 -9.53 -6.06
N MET A 42 -3.83 -8.76 -5.15
CA MET A 42 -5.08 -8.05 -5.41
C MET A 42 -4.93 -7.08 -6.60
N ILE A 43 -3.84 -6.31 -6.65
CA ILE A 43 -3.54 -5.40 -7.77
C ILE A 43 -3.41 -6.18 -9.09
N VAL A 44 -2.69 -7.30 -9.10
CA VAL A 44 -2.55 -8.13 -10.32
C VAL A 44 -3.90 -8.67 -10.77
N SER A 45 -4.69 -9.24 -9.85
CA SER A 45 -6.00 -9.83 -10.14
C SER A 45 -6.99 -8.80 -10.70
N ILE A 46 -6.98 -7.59 -10.17
CA ILE A 46 -7.89 -6.52 -10.60
C ILE A 46 -7.47 -5.93 -11.94
N THR A 47 -6.18 -5.59 -12.07
CA THR A 47 -5.66 -5.00 -13.31
C THR A 47 -5.70 -6.00 -14.46
N GLY A 48 -5.63 -7.30 -14.18
CA GLY A 48 -5.52 -8.37 -15.16
C GLY A 48 -4.23 -8.33 -15.97
N ILE A 49 -3.25 -7.54 -15.52
CA ILE A 49 -1.95 -7.41 -16.20
C ILE A 49 -1.04 -8.50 -15.64
N GLY A 50 -0.91 -9.60 -16.38
CA GLY A 50 -0.08 -10.74 -15.97
C GLY A 50 1.38 -10.37 -15.67
N ALA A 51 1.92 -9.35 -16.35
CA ALA A 51 3.29 -8.86 -16.12
C ALA A 51 3.54 -8.37 -14.69
N PHE A 52 2.51 -7.86 -14.00
CA PHE A 52 2.63 -7.42 -12.60
C PHE A 52 2.76 -8.60 -11.62
N GLY A 53 2.52 -9.84 -12.06
CA GLY A 53 2.75 -11.05 -11.27
C GLY A 53 4.18 -11.23 -10.76
N VAL A 54 5.16 -10.57 -11.40
CA VAL A 54 6.56 -10.57 -10.95
C VAL A 54 6.71 -9.93 -9.56
N LEU A 55 5.86 -8.95 -9.21
CA LEU A 55 5.95 -8.23 -7.93
C LEU A 55 5.60 -9.12 -6.72
N PRO A 56 4.40 -9.74 -6.64
CA PRO A 56 4.09 -10.64 -5.52
C PRO A 56 5.03 -11.85 -5.50
N PHE A 57 5.46 -12.36 -6.66
CA PHE A 57 6.41 -13.46 -6.74
C PHE A 57 7.78 -13.11 -6.13
N THR A 58 8.31 -11.92 -6.46
CA THR A 58 9.59 -11.44 -5.89
C THR A 58 9.46 -11.22 -4.38
N LEU A 59 8.36 -10.61 -3.93
CA LEU A 59 8.11 -10.40 -2.49
C LEU A 59 7.98 -11.73 -1.74
N TYR A 60 7.36 -12.74 -2.36
CA TYR A 60 7.27 -14.09 -1.80
C TYR A 60 8.65 -14.72 -1.59
N ILE A 61 9.49 -14.74 -2.62
CA ILE A 61 10.85 -15.27 -2.55
C ILE A 61 11.63 -14.54 -1.45
N TYR A 62 11.58 -13.20 -1.45
CA TYR A 62 12.19 -12.40 -0.40
C TYR A 62 11.70 -12.81 0.99
N SER A 63 10.39 -12.87 1.21
CA SER A 63 9.81 -13.25 2.50
C SER A 63 10.27 -14.64 2.94
N PHE A 64 10.32 -15.61 2.02
CA PHE A 64 10.71 -16.98 2.31
C PHE A 64 12.17 -17.04 2.78
N PHE A 65 13.09 -16.48 1.99
CA PHE A 65 14.52 -16.50 2.34
C PHE A 65 14.81 -15.65 3.58
N HIS A 66 14.14 -14.52 3.73
CA HIS A 66 14.32 -13.65 4.88
C HIS A 66 13.89 -14.32 6.19
N ALA A 67 12.76 -15.02 6.23
CA ALA A 67 12.33 -15.76 7.42
C ALA A 67 13.32 -16.86 7.79
N ASN A 68 13.76 -17.65 6.82
CA ASN A 68 14.72 -18.72 7.04
C ASN A 68 16.11 -18.20 7.47
N ASN A 69 16.54 -17.06 6.91
CA ASN A 69 17.79 -16.40 7.29
C ASN A 69 17.75 -15.93 8.76
N ILE A 70 16.65 -15.28 9.18
CA ILE A 70 16.46 -14.85 10.57
C ILE A 70 16.51 -16.05 11.54
N GLY A 71 15.88 -17.17 11.19
CA GLY A 71 15.97 -18.39 12.00
C GLY A 71 17.36 -19.06 12.00
N GLY A 72 18.22 -18.66 11.08
CA GLY A 72 19.61 -19.10 10.95
C GLY A 72 20.62 -18.28 11.74
N LEU A 73 20.26 -17.06 12.19
CA LEU A 73 21.14 -16.16 12.96
C LEU A 73 21.64 -16.81 14.25
N ASP A 74 22.69 -16.26 14.86
CA ASP A 74 23.11 -16.57 16.24
C ASP A 74 22.11 -15.99 17.27
N ASP A 75 22.21 -16.39 18.53
CA ASP A 75 21.21 -16.01 19.55
C ASP A 75 21.26 -14.52 19.91
N GLU A 76 22.45 -13.92 19.86
CA GLU A 76 22.66 -12.50 20.14
C GLU A 76 22.06 -11.63 19.03
N SER A 77 22.41 -11.90 17.77
CA SER A 77 21.86 -11.24 16.58
C SER A 77 20.35 -11.40 16.47
N PHE A 78 19.82 -12.58 16.81
CA PHE A 78 18.37 -12.82 16.81
C PHE A 78 17.65 -12.00 17.89
N ALA A 79 18.23 -11.92 19.09
CA ALA A 79 17.66 -11.14 20.19
C ALA A 79 17.75 -9.63 19.93
N ALA A 80 18.83 -9.18 19.29
CA ALA A 80 19.04 -7.78 18.91
C ALA A 80 18.11 -7.29 17.79
N MET A 81 17.58 -8.21 16.96
CA MET A 81 16.70 -7.85 15.86
C MET A 81 15.36 -7.30 16.37
N GLU A 82 15.00 -6.08 15.98
CA GLU A 82 13.74 -5.44 16.38
C GLU A 82 12.53 -5.92 15.55
N ASP A 83 11.32 -5.87 16.12
CA ASP A 83 10.07 -6.18 15.39
C ASP A 83 9.40 -4.87 15.02
N VAL A 84 9.57 -4.49 13.77
CA VAL A 84 9.24 -3.19 13.19
C VAL A 84 8.37 -3.45 11.96
N TYR A 85 7.40 -2.58 11.67
CA TYR A 85 6.64 -2.74 10.43
C TYR A 85 7.55 -2.48 9.24
N LEU A 86 7.43 -3.31 8.21
CA LEU A 86 8.10 -3.03 6.95
C LEU A 86 7.33 -1.93 6.20
N PHE A 87 7.99 -1.24 5.27
CA PHE A 87 7.41 -0.17 4.44
C PHE A 87 7.08 1.12 5.19
N GLY A 88 7.74 1.38 6.33
CA GLY A 88 7.59 2.64 7.08
C GLY A 88 6.21 2.81 7.74
N LEU A 89 5.50 1.70 7.98
CA LEU A 89 4.14 1.73 8.53
C LEU A 89 4.12 1.98 10.05
N ASP A 90 5.27 1.98 10.75
CA ASP A 90 5.32 2.21 12.20
C ASP A 90 4.74 3.57 12.64
N GLY A 91 4.78 4.58 11.78
CA GLY A 91 4.22 5.91 12.05
C GLY A 91 2.70 6.01 11.84
N ILE A 92 2.06 5.01 11.23
CA ILE A 92 0.64 5.09 10.85
C ILE A 92 -0.27 4.86 12.06
N GLY A 93 0.11 3.99 13.00
CA GLY A 93 -0.71 3.64 14.17
C GLY A 93 -0.81 4.73 15.24
N ASN A 94 0.24 5.54 15.42
CA ASN A 94 0.25 6.65 16.40
C ASN A 94 -0.39 7.93 15.87
N ARG A 95 -0.62 8.02 14.56
CA ARG A 95 -1.41 9.10 13.98
C ARG A 95 -2.87 8.70 14.16
N GLN A 96 -3.54 9.22 15.20
CA GLN A 96 -5.00 9.18 15.26
C GLN A 96 -5.52 9.65 13.91
N VAL A 97 -6.00 8.72 13.08
CA VAL A 97 -6.51 9.03 11.76
C VAL A 97 -7.82 9.76 12.00
N LYS A 98 -7.72 11.08 12.24
CA LYS A 98 -8.86 11.97 12.22
C LYS A 98 -9.28 12.01 10.75
N ILE A 99 -10.17 11.09 10.39
CA ILE A 99 -10.82 11.09 9.09
C ILE A 99 -11.65 12.38 9.05
N ASP A 100 -11.09 13.39 8.39
CA ASP A 100 -11.75 14.65 8.11
C ASP A 100 -13.09 14.38 7.38
N GLN A 101 -14.03 15.31 7.40
CA GLN A 101 -15.34 15.15 6.76
C GLN A 101 -15.21 14.73 5.29
N LYS A 102 -14.15 15.17 4.60
CA LYS A 102 -13.83 14.74 3.22
C LYS A 102 -13.48 13.25 3.13
N GLY A 103 -12.75 12.72 4.11
CA GLY A 103 -12.44 11.29 4.19
C GLY A 103 -13.67 10.44 4.50
N LYS A 104 -14.57 10.92 5.36
CA LYS A 104 -15.83 10.21 5.66
C LYS A 104 -16.73 10.12 4.42
N LYS A 105 -16.80 11.19 3.62
CA LYS A 105 -17.49 11.19 2.33
C LYS A 105 -16.88 10.19 1.35
N ALA A 106 -15.55 10.12 1.26
CA ALA A 106 -14.88 9.15 0.40
C ALA A 106 -15.18 7.70 0.81
N VAL A 107 -15.11 7.39 2.12
CA VAL A 107 -15.46 6.05 2.65
C VAL A 107 -16.91 5.71 2.35
N ALA A 108 -17.85 6.64 2.55
CA ALA A 108 -19.26 6.43 2.24
C ALA A 108 -19.49 6.15 0.75
N VAL A 109 -18.83 6.89 -0.15
CA VAL A 109 -18.90 6.66 -1.60
C VAL A 109 -18.40 5.26 -1.95
N VAL A 110 -17.29 4.81 -1.35
CA VAL A 110 -16.78 3.44 -1.56
C VAL A 110 -17.81 2.40 -1.14
N PHE A 111 -18.42 2.52 0.04
CA PHE A 111 -19.47 1.60 0.49
C PHE A 111 -20.70 1.61 -0.43
N ILE A 112 -21.13 2.78 -0.91
CA ILE A 112 -22.26 2.88 -1.86
C ILE A 112 -21.93 2.15 -3.16
N VAL A 113 -20.73 2.36 -3.72
CA VAL A 113 -20.30 1.69 -4.96
C VAL A 113 -20.25 0.18 -4.78
N ILE A 114 -19.74 -0.31 -3.65
CA ILE A 114 -19.73 -1.75 -3.32
C ILE A 114 -21.16 -2.29 -3.23
N GLY A 115 -22.06 -1.59 -2.54
CA GLY A 115 -23.46 -2.00 -2.41
C GLY A 115 -24.18 -2.04 -3.76
N LEU A 116 -23.95 -1.05 -4.63
CA LEU A 116 -24.51 -1.02 -5.99
C LEU A 116 -23.98 -2.17 -6.85
N TYR A 117 -22.69 -2.49 -6.76
CA TYR A 117 -22.12 -3.65 -7.45
C TYR A 117 -22.74 -4.98 -6.99
N MET A 118 -22.98 -5.13 -5.68
CA MET A 118 -23.68 -6.31 -5.14
C MET A 118 -25.14 -6.40 -5.61
N LEU A 119 -25.87 -5.28 -5.62
CA LEU A 119 -27.24 -5.22 -6.13
C LEU A 119 -27.30 -5.56 -7.62
N TRP A 120 -26.32 -5.11 -8.42
CA TRP A 120 -26.24 -5.43 -9.84
C TRP A 120 -26.10 -6.94 -10.08
N ASN A 121 -25.30 -7.64 -9.28
CA ASN A 121 -25.16 -9.10 -9.39
C ASN A 121 -26.50 -9.82 -9.18
N VAL A 122 -27.29 -9.39 -8.20
CA VAL A 122 -28.62 -9.95 -7.93
C VAL A 122 -29.61 -9.60 -9.05
N ALA A 123 -29.65 -8.34 -9.47
CA ALA A 123 -30.53 -7.90 -10.56
C ALA A 123 -30.23 -8.66 -11.86
N PHE A 124 -28.96 -8.90 -12.14
CA PHE A 124 -28.51 -9.63 -13.30
C PHE A 124 -28.84 -11.12 -13.23
N GLU A 125 -28.82 -11.72 -12.04
CA GLU A 125 -29.27 -13.10 -11.84
C GLU A 125 -30.77 -13.28 -12.09
N VAL A 126 -31.59 -12.33 -11.64
CA VAL A 126 -33.02 -12.29 -11.97
C VAL A 126 -33.21 -12.11 -13.48
N LEU A 127 -32.46 -11.20 -14.11
CA LEU A 127 -32.53 -10.93 -15.55
C LEU A 127 -32.13 -12.16 -16.39
N ARG A 128 -31.11 -12.93 -15.94
CA ARG A 128 -30.75 -14.24 -16.51
C ARG A 128 -31.91 -15.23 -16.45
N GLY A 129 -32.62 -15.26 -15.32
CA GLY A 129 -33.80 -16.12 -15.16
C GLY A 129 -34.91 -15.81 -16.18
N PHE A 130 -35.10 -14.53 -16.52
CA PHE A 130 -36.14 -14.11 -17.47
C PHE A 130 -35.72 -14.17 -18.95
N LEU A 131 -34.50 -13.75 -19.29
CA LEU A 131 -34.06 -13.59 -20.69
C LEU A 131 -33.28 -14.79 -21.24
N GLY A 132 -32.94 -15.76 -20.38
CA GLY A 132 -32.17 -16.95 -20.75
C GLY A 132 -30.68 -16.65 -21.01
N TRP A 133 -29.81 -17.61 -20.70
CA TRP A 133 -28.35 -17.43 -20.83
C TRP A 133 -27.84 -17.50 -22.27
N GLU A 134 -28.68 -17.92 -23.21
CA GLU A 134 -28.30 -18.05 -24.62
C GLU A 134 -28.31 -16.73 -25.38
N ASN A 135 -28.85 -15.66 -24.78
CA ASN A 135 -28.87 -14.35 -25.41
C ASN A 135 -27.44 -13.74 -25.46
N PRO A 136 -26.87 -13.49 -26.65
CA PRO A 136 -25.52 -12.96 -26.78
C PRO A 136 -25.36 -11.56 -26.19
N VAL A 137 -26.41 -10.73 -26.20
CA VAL A 137 -26.40 -9.38 -25.62
C VAL A 137 -26.29 -9.46 -24.10
N LEU A 138 -27.07 -10.35 -23.47
CA LEU A 138 -27.04 -10.54 -22.02
C LEU A 138 -25.66 -11.05 -21.57
N LYS A 139 -25.09 -11.98 -22.32
CA LYS A 139 -23.73 -12.49 -22.08
C LYS A 139 -22.67 -11.40 -22.22
N ALA A 140 -22.75 -10.55 -23.24
CA ALA A 140 -21.82 -9.43 -23.42
C ALA A 140 -21.91 -8.42 -22.25
N VAL A 141 -23.13 -8.03 -21.85
CA VAL A 141 -23.35 -7.13 -20.71
C VAL A 141 -22.79 -7.72 -19.41
N TYR A 142 -22.95 -9.04 -19.20
CA TYR A 142 -22.39 -9.72 -18.04
C TYR A 142 -20.88 -9.57 -17.92
N TYR A 143 -20.14 -9.93 -18.98
CA TYR A 143 -18.68 -9.92 -18.95
C TYR A 143 -18.15 -8.49 -18.79
N ILE A 144 -18.75 -7.51 -19.48
CA ILE A 144 -18.37 -6.10 -19.32
C ILE A 144 -18.59 -5.64 -17.88
N MET A 145 -19.78 -5.90 -17.31
CA MET A 145 -20.10 -5.45 -15.95
C MET A 145 -19.31 -6.20 -14.86
N ARG A 146 -18.99 -7.47 -15.09
CA ARG A 146 -18.27 -8.30 -14.11
C ARG A 146 -16.76 -8.12 -14.17
N ASP A 147 -16.19 -8.01 -15.38
CA ASP A 147 -14.75 -8.04 -15.57
C ASP A 147 -14.18 -6.64 -15.86
N ASP A 148 -14.85 -5.85 -16.71
CA ASP A 148 -14.30 -4.55 -17.14
C ASP A 148 -14.65 -3.41 -16.18
N VAL A 149 -15.88 -3.35 -15.66
CA VAL A 149 -16.31 -2.25 -14.77
C VAL A 149 -15.46 -2.17 -13.49
N PRO A 150 -15.20 -3.26 -12.74
CA PRO A 150 -14.32 -3.19 -11.58
C PRO A 150 -12.90 -2.73 -11.95
N ARG A 151 -12.38 -3.17 -13.09
CA ARG A 151 -11.07 -2.77 -13.59
C ARG A 151 -11.01 -1.28 -13.90
N VAL A 152 -12.04 -0.72 -14.56
CA VAL A 152 -12.14 0.71 -14.88
C VAL A 152 -12.29 1.56 -13.63
N VAL A 153 -13.16 1.17 -12.69
CA VAL A 153 -13.33 1.88 -11.41
C VAL A 153 -12.00 1.98 -10.66
N ILE A 154 -11.23 0.89 -10.64
CA ILE A 154 -9.96 0.86 -9.92
C ILE A 154 -8.87 1.60 -10.68
N ALA A 155 -8.86 1.57 -12.02
CA ALA A 155 -7.99 2.43 -12.81
C ALA A 155 -8.24 3.92 -12.52
N ILE A 156 -9.51 4.35 -12.46
CA ILE A 156 -9.88 5.72 -12.08
C ILE A 156 -9.40 6.03 -10.66
N ALA A 157 -9.58 5.10 -9.71
CA ALA A 157 -9.12 5.27 -8.33
C ALA A 157 -7.60 5.40 -8.23
N ILE A 158 -6.83 4.62 -8.98
CA ILE A 158 -5.37 4.68 -9.04
C ILE A 158 -4.92 6.02 -9.63
N ILE A 159 -5.52 6.48 -10.73
CA ILE A 159 -5.21 7.78 -11.34
C ILE A 159 -5.50 8.89 -10.33
N TRP A 160 -6.67 8.87 -9.70
CA TRP A 160 -7.04 9.86 -8.69
C TRP A 160 -6.06 9.85 -7.51
N PHE A 161 -5.71 8.68 -6.98
CA PHE A 161 -4.74 8.53 -5.90
C PHE A 161 -3.35 9.06 -6.30
N GLY A 162 -2.90 8.78 -7.53
CA GLY A 162 -1.67 9.32 -8.08
C GLY A 162 -1.67 10.86 -8.13
N THR A 163 -2.76 11.47 -8.59
CA THR A 163 -2.89 12.94 -8.61
C THR A 163 -2.89 13.56 -7.20
N VAL A 164 -3.47 12.87 -6.22
CA VAL A 164 -3.47 13.31 -4.82
C VAL A 164 -2.06 13.24 -4.22
N LEU A 165 -1.29 12.17 -4.50
CA LEU A 165 0.09 12.02 -4.03
C LEU A 165 0.99 13.14 -4.55
N LEU A 166 0.83 13.54 -5.81
CA LEU A 166 1.57 14.64 -6.44
C LEU A 166 1.27 16.02 -5.80
N ARG A 167 0.12 16.18 -5.13
CA ARG A 167 -0.30 17.44 -4.52
C ARG A 167 0.35 17.68 -3.14
N GLY A 168 0.92 16.64 -2.51
CA GLY A 168 1.45 16.68 -1.14
C GLY A 168 2.81 17.36 -0.94
N LYS A 169 3.46 17.85 -2.00
CA LYS A 169 4.83 18.43 -1.91
C LYS A 169 4.94 19.85 -2.49
N LYS A 170 3.90 20.68 -2.36
CA LYS A 170 4.00 22.12 -2.68
C LYS A 170 4.46 22.97 -1.49
N GLY A 171 4.15 22.59 -0.25
CA GLY A 171 4.45 23.43 0.92
C GLY A 171 5.91 23.42 1.41
N VAL A 172 6.70 22.37 1.13
CA VAL A 172 8.09 22.28 1.64
C VAL A 172 9.05 23.12 0.80
N THR A 173 8.80 23.24 -0.50
CA THR A 173 9.64 24.02 -1.40
C THR A 173 9.41 25.52 -1.21
N GLU A 174 8.15 25.94 -1.07
CA GLU A 174 7.79 27.36 -0.87
C GLU A 174 8.35 27.94 0.44
N VAL A 175 8.27 27.20 1.56
CA VAL A 175 8.79 27.65 2.87
C VAL A 175 10.32 27.67 2.91
N THR A 176 10.98 26.81 2.11
CA THR A 176 12.45 26.76 2.04
C THR A 176 13.00 27.88 1.17
N ASP A 177 12.32 28.20 0.07
CA ASP A 177 12.70 29.30 -0.82
C ASP A 177 12.43 30.67 -0.19
N ASP A 178 11.34 30.83 0.58
CA ASP A 178 11.03 32.10 1.25
C ASP A 178 12.03 32.41 2.38
N ASN A 179 12.34 31.43 3.25
CA ASN A 179 13.37 31.57 4.29
C ASN A 179 14.77 31.85 3.71
N ARG A 180 15.11 31.24 2.57
CA ARG A 180 16.40 31.47 1.90
C ARG A 180 16.49 32.88 1.32
N ASN A 181 15.40 33.40 0.77
CA ASN A 181 15.34 34.75 0.24
C ASN A 181 15.36 35.82 1.34
N GLU A 182 14.72 35.57 2.49
CA GLU A 182 14.79 36.45 3.66
C GLU A 182 16.20 36.48 4.26
N GLN A 183 16.87 35.32 4.37
CA GLN A 183 18.26 35.27 4.82
C GLN A 183 19.22 35.99 3.87
N MET A 184 19.06 35.82 2.55
CA MET A 184 19.86 36.54 1.56
C MET A 184 19.69 38.06 1.67
N LYS A 185 18.45 38.55 1.86
CA LYS A 185 18.20 39.98 2.06
C LYS A 185 18.87 40.53 3.32
N GLN A 186 18.85 39.77 4.42
CA GLN A 186 19.51 40.17 5.67
C GLN A 186 21.04 40.19 5.55
N ILE A 187 21.63 39.28 4.78
CA ILE A 187 23.08 39.24 4.54
C ILE A 187 23.50 40.42 3.66
N THR A 188 22.82 40.66 2.54
CA THR A 188 23.10 41.80 1.66
C THR A 188 22.93 43.14 2.39
N GLN A 189 21.89 43.28 3.21
CA GLN A 189 21.66 44.51 3.96
C GLN A 189 22.67 44.73 5.10
N LYS A 190 23.30 43.65 5.59
CA LYS A 190 24.36 43.72 6.59
C LYS A 190 25.73 44.05 5.97
N ASP A 191 26.01 43.54 4.77
CA ASP A 191 27.22 43.86 4.01
C ASP A 191 27.19 45.31 3.49
N ASP A 192 26.03 45.80 3.04
CA ASP A 192 25.86 47.20 2.62
C ASP A 192 25.95 48.21 3.79
N ALA A 193 25.73 47.75 5.03
CA ALA A 193 25.76 48.57 6.23
C ALA A 193 27.13 48.61 6.94
N ASN A 194 28.09 47.77 6.54
CA ASN A 194 29.44 47.76 7.10
C ASN A 194 30.52 47.62 6.00
N PRO A 195 30.89 48.71 5.31
CA PRO A 195 31.85 48.67 4.22
C PRO A 195 33.32 48.45 4.65
N GLU A 196 33.62 48.45 5.95
CA GLU A 196 34.99 48.50 6.48
C GLU A 196 35.43 47.17 7.11
N GLU A 197 35.54 46.09 6.33
CA GLU A 197 36.32 44.91 6.77
C GLU A 197 37.01 44.14 5.62
N HIS A 198 37.21 44.80 4.47
CA HIS A 198 38.02 44.26 3.37
C HIS A 198 39.19 45.20 3.03
N ILE A 199 40.19 45.27 3.92
CA ILE A 199 41.61 45.46 3.58
C ILE A 199 42.45 44.63 4.55
#